data_AF-C7NT84-F1
#
_entry.id   AF-C7NT84-F1
#
_cell.length_a   1.000
_cell.length_b   1.000
_cell.length_c   1.000
_cell.angle_alpha   90.00
_cell.angle_beta   90.00
_cell.angle_gamma   90.00
#
_symmetry.space_group_name_H-M   'P 1'
#
loop_
_entity.id
_entity.type
_entity.pdbx_description
1 polymer ?
#
loop_
_entity_poly.entity_id
_entity_poly.type
_entity_poly.pdbx_seq_one_letter_code
_entity_poly.pdbx_strand_id
1 'polypeptide(L)'
;MAMALPKKSTFAFGLGALMLIAGVGLIYLGFPTHTTTVVDQQPSEAAMATSLESSAATEIDPIEFATLSPAEQTAVEGAIHSPQSTYTDYGASDDGPQFHYRNDIVNKYFVSYNGSLYLLHVVIEMSPVSVIGGVGISIVGIVLSVGGVWSYRAGH
;
A
#
# COMPACT_ATOMS: atom_id res chain seq x y z
N MET A 1 -41.23 -26.60 -3.27
CA MET A 1 -40.21 -26.25 -4.28
C MET A 1 -38.96 -27.05 -3.96
N ALA A 2 -38.71 -28.14 -4.69
CA ALA A 2 -37.47 -28.90 -4.52
C ALA A 2 -36.34 -28.13 -5.20
N MET A 3 -35.46 -27.54 -4.40
CA MET A 3 -34.25 -26.89 -4.90
C MET A 3 -33.35 -28.01 -5.46
N ALA A 4 -33.27 -28.14 -6.78
CA ALA A 4 -32.43 -29.13 -7.43
C ALA A 4 -30.97 -28.85 -7.03
N LEU A 5 -30.38 -29.74 -6.24
CA LEU A 5 -28.98 -29.65 -5.84
C LEU A 5 -28.11 -29.61 -7.11
N PRO A 6 -27.20 -28.63 -7.26
CA PRO A 6 -26.35 -28.54 -8.42
C PRO A 6 -25.51 -29.82 -8.56
N LYS A 7 -25.31 -30.28 -9.81
CA LYS A 7 -24.40 -31.39 -10.10
C LYS A 7 -23.04 -31.07 -9.47
N LYS A 8 -22.38 -32.08 -8.87
CA LYS A 8 -21.10 -31.93 -8.15
C LYS A 8 -20.05 -31.13 -8.94
N SER A 9 -20.03 -31.26 -10.26
CA SER A 9 -19.15 -30.53 -11.18
C SER A 9 -19.44 -29.01 -11.23
N THR A 10 -20.71 -28.62 -11.23
CA THR A 10 -21.15 -27.21 -11.25
C THR A 10 -20.89 -26.55 -9.90
N PHE A 11 -21.06 -27.28 -8.80
CA PHE A 11 -20.71 -26.82 -7.46
C PHE A 11 -19.20 -26.60 -7.30
N ALA A 12 -18.38 -27.55 -7.77
CA ALA A 12 -16.91 -27.42 -7.73
C ALA A 12 -16.41 -26.23 -8.56
N PHE A 13 -16.98 -26.01 -9.74
CA PHE A 13 -16.65 -24.85 -10.57
C PHE A 13 -17.01 -23.52 -9.90
N GLY A 14 -18.23 -23.40 -9.35
CA GLY A 14 -18.68 -22.18 -8.66
C GLY A 14 -17.83 -21.85 -7.43
N LEU A 15 -17.49 -22.86 -6.62
CA LEU A 15 -16.60 -22.68 -5.48
C LEU A 15 -15.18 -22.30 -5.92
N GLY A 16 -14.68 -22.90 -7.01
CA GLY A 16 -13.39 -22.56 -7.59
C GLY A 16 -13.31 -21.10 -8.05
N ALA A 17 -14.35 -20.61 -8.74
CA ALA A 17 -14.43 -19.21 -9.18
C ALA A 17 -14.47 -18.22 -8.00
N LEU A 18 -15.22 -18.54 -6.93
CA LEU A 18 -15.26 -17.70 -5.73
C LEU A 18 -13.89 -17.65 -5.03
N MET A 19 -13.20 -18.77 -4.96
CA MET A 19 -11.84 -18.81 -4.41
C MET A 19 -10.85 -18.02 -5.26
N LEU A 20 -10.97 -18.06 -6.60
CA LEU A 20 -10.14 -17.22 -7.47
C LEU A 20 -10.36 -15.72 -7.20
N ILE A 21 -11.62 -15.28 -7.08
CA ILE A 21 -11.94 -13.87 -6.77
C ILE A 21 -11.37 -13.47 -5.41
N ALA A 22 -11.57 -14.30 -4.39
CA ALA A 22 -11.03 -14.06 -3.05
C ALA A 22 -9.49 -14.03 -3.04
N GLY A 23 -8.85 -14.94 -3.78
CA GLY A 23 -7.40 -15.02 -3.91
C GLY A 23 -6.80 -13.78 -4.59
N VAL A 24 -7.40 -13.33 -5.69
CA VAL A 24 -6.99 -12.09 -6.38
C VAL A 24 -7.17 -10.87 -5.47
N GLY A 25 -8.28 -10.78 -4.73
CA GLY A 25 -8.51 -9.71 -3.77
C GLY A 25 -7.46 -9.66 -2.65
N LEU A 26 -7.07 -10.82 -2.11
CA LEU A 26 -6.03 -10.91 -1.09
C LEU A 26 -4.64 -10.57 -1.61
N ILE A 27 -4.32 -10.96 -2.85
CA ILE A 27 -3.07 -10.55 -3.51
C ILE A 27 -3.05 -9.03 -3.69
N TYR A 28 -4.16 -8.45 -4.17
CA TYR A 28 -4.27 -7.00 -4.37
C TYR A 28 -4.05 -6.22 -3.07
N LEU A 29 -4.69 -6.67 -1.97
CA LEU A 29 -4.52 -6.08 -0.64
C LEU A 29 -3.15 -6.36 0.00
N GLY A 30 -2.34 -7.24 -0.60
CA GLY A 30 -1.01 -7.57 -0.12
C GLY A 30 0.11 -6.80 -0.84
N PHE A 31 -0.20 -6.04 -1.89
CA PHE A 31 0.79 -5.19 -2.56
C PHE A 31 1.34 -4.10 -1.62
N PRO A 32 2.58 -3.63 -1.85
CA PRO A 32 3.13 -2.54 -1.08
C PRO A 32 2.27 -1.29 -1.17
N THR A 33 1.99 -0.72 0.00
CA THR A 33 1.46 0.62 0.16
C THR A 33 2.55 1.53 0.69
N HIS A 34 2.80 2.64 0.01
CA HIS A 34 3.75 3.66 0.42
C HIS A 34 2.96 4.75 1.13
N THR A 35 3.21 4.94 2.42
CA THR A 35 2.49 5.91 3.24
C THR A 35 3.42 7.05 3.62
N THR A 36 2.98 8.28 3.33
CA THR A 36 3.61 9.53 3.74
C THR A 36 2.67 10.28 4.68
N THR A 37 3.13 10.59 5.88
CA THR A 37 2.34 11.28 6.91
C THR A 37 3.06 12.54 7.38
N VAL A 38 2.37 13.68 7.43
CA VAL A 38 2.88 14.90 8.06
C VAL A 38 2.66 14.76 9.58
N VAL A 39 3.75 14.84 10.35
CA VAL A 39 3.71 14.66 11.81
C VAL A 39 3.83 15.96 12.58
N ASP A 40 4.49 16.95 12.00
CA ASP A 40 4.46 18.31 12.52
C ASP A 40 4.42 19.30 11.37
N GLN A 41 3.63 20.36 11.54
CA GLN A 41 3.51 21.46 10.59
C GLN A 41 3.99 22.71 11.31
N GLN A 42 5.15 23.21 10.92
CA GLN A 42 5.69 24.42 11.51
C GLN A 42 5.51 25.61 10.56
N PRO A 43 5.00 26.76 11.08
CA PRO A 43 4.58 27.88 10.26
C PRO A 43 5.73 28.63 9.57
N SER A 44 6.98 28.38 9.96
CA SER A 44 8.17 28.92 9.30
C SER A 44 9.42 28.11 9.64
N GLU A 45 10.44 28.19 8.78
CA GLU A 45 11.73 27.52 9.02
C GLU A 45 12.40 27.98 10.33
N ALA A 46 12.23 29.26 10.66
CA ALA A 46 12.75 29.86 11.89
C ALA A 46 12.00 29.40 13.16
N ALA A 47 10.69 29.12 13.07
CA ALA A 47 9.93 28.57 14.18
C ALA A 47 10.39 27.14 14.53
N MET A 48 10.81 26.40 13.50
CA MET A 48 11.30 25.03 13.67
C MET A 48 12.69 24.96 14.26
N ALA A 49 13.60 25.89 13.94
CA ALA A 49 14.90 25.95 14.61
C ALA A 49 14.76 25.94 16.16
N THR A 50 13.70 26.56 16.68
CA THR A 50 13.42 26.64 18.12
C THR A 50 12.85 25.33 18.70
N SER A 51 12.10 24.53 17.93
CA SER A 51 11.59 23.22 18.36
C SER A 51 12.62 22.10 18.15
N LEU A 52 13.40 22.19 17.07
CA LEU A 52 14.56 21.36 16.72
C LEU A 52 15.76 21.54 17.66
N GLU A 53 15.86 22.63 18.40
CA GLU A 53 16.89 22.78 19.44
C GLU A 53 16.59 21.93 20.69
N SER A 54 15.34 21.47 20.88
CA SER A 54 14.94 20.62 22.01
C SER A 54 14.99 19.11 21.72
N SER A 55 15.00 18.73 20.44
CA SER A 55 15.05 17.34 19.97
C SER A 55 16.32 17.17 19.16
N ALA A 56 17.07 16.10 19.34
CA ALA A 56 18.39 15.83 18.72
C ALA A 56 18.41 15.71 17.16
N ALA A 57 17.57 16.46 16.45
CA ALA A 57 17.35 16.46 15.00
C ALA A 57 18.00 17.67 14.31
N THR A 58 18.85 18.43 15.01
CA THR A 58 19.54 19.64 14.56
C THR A 58 20.57 19.41 13.43
N GLU A 59 20.73 18.18 12.95
CA GLU A 59 21.76 17.79 11.97
C GLU A 59 21.18 17.41 10.59
N ILE A 60 19.86 17.50 10.40
CA ILE A 60 19.20 17.09 9.15
C ILE A 60 18.84 18.35 8.35
N ASP A 61 19.61 18.62 7.30
CA ASP A 61 19.28 19.67 6.33
C ASP A 61 17.93 19.34 5.66
N PRO A 62 16.99 20.30 5.61
CA PRO A 62 15.71 20.07 4.97
C PRO A 62 15.86 19.90 3.46
N ILE A 63 15.12 18.94 2.91
CA ILE A 63 15.10 18.64 1.48
C ILE A 63 14.16 19.64 0.79
N GLU A 64 14.64 20.31 -0.25
CA GLU A 64 13.79 21.20 -1.03
C GLU A 64 12.77 20.39 -1.83
N PHE A 65 11.48 20.73 -1.74
CA PHE A 65 10.41 20.03 -2.45
C PHE A 65 10.68 19.91 -3.97
N ALA A 66 11.28 20.93 -4.58
CA ALA A 66 11.62 20.91 -6.01
C ALA A 66 12.66 19.86 -6.41
N THR A 67 13.44 19.34 -5.44
CA THR A 67 14.46 18.31 -5.67
C THR A 67 13.92 16.89 -5.54
N LEU A 68 12.69 16.74 -5.04
CA LEU A 68 11.98 15.46 -4.96
C LEU A 68 11.58 14.99 -6.36
N SER A 69 11.53 13.68 -6.55
CA SER A 69 10.95 13.06 -7.75
C SER A 69 9.45 13.34 -7.87
N PRO A 70 8.84 13.22 -9.06
CA PRO A 70 7.41 13.46 -9.23
C PRO A 70 6.50 12.62 -8.32
N ALA A 71 6.89 11.38 -8.02
CA ALA A 71 6.16 10.50 -7.11
C ALA A 71 6.24 11.01 -5.66
N GLU A 72 7.43 11.37 -5.18
CA GLU A 72 7.63 11.96 -3.85
C GLU A 72 6.91 13.30 -3.70
N GLN A 73 6.94 14.16 -4.72
CA GLN A 73 6.19 15.43 -4.72
C GLN A 73 4.68 15.18 -4.57
N THR A 74 4.14 14.21 -5.32
CA THR A 74 2.73 13.82 -5.22
C THR A 74 2.41 13.30 -3.82
N ALA A 75 3.31 12.55 -3.20
CA ALA A 75 3.12 12.02 -1.85
C ALA A 75 3.13 13.13 -0.78
N VAL A 76 4.04 14.09 -0.90
CA VAL A 76 4.12 15.25 0.00
C VAL A 76 2.89 16.13 -0.16
N GLU A 77 2.51 16.50 -1.39
CA GLU A 77 1.32 17.31 -1.63
C GLU A 77 0.04 16.58 -1.19
N GLY A 78 -0.06 15.29 -1.49
CA GLY A 78 -1.17 14.46 -1.05
C GLY A 78 -1.29 14.45 0.47
N ALA A 79 -0.17 14.33 1.20
CA ALA A 79 -0.17 14.33 2.65
C ALA A 79 -0.53 15.71 3.21
N ILE A 80 0.00 16.80 2.65
CA ILE A 80 -0.30 18.18 3.07
C ILE A 80 -1.77 18.54 2.86
N HIS A 81 -2.35 18.14 1.73
CA HIS A 81 -3.74 18.48 1.39
C HIS A 81 -4.77 17.46 1.91
N SER A 82 -4.31 16.35 2.49
CA SER A 82 -5.18 15.34 3.08
C SER A 82 -5.74 15.78 4.43
N PRO A 83 -7.04 15.60 4.71
CA PRO A 83 -7.63 15.88 6.02
C PRO A 83 -7.00 15.11 7.17
N GLN A 84 -6.41 13.94 6.89
CA GLN A 84 -5.72 13.10 7.87
C GLN A 84 -4.20 13.32 7.85
N SER A 85 -3.73 14.33 7.11
CA SER A 85 -2.30 14.62 6.95
C SER A 85 -1.49 13.42 6.45
N THR A 86 -2.16 12.50 5.76
CA THR A 86 -1.62 11.20 5.36
C THR A 86 -2.02 10.93 3.92
N TYR A 87 -1.05 10.47 3.14
CA TYR A 87 -1.24 10.00 1.78
C TYR A 87 -0.67 8.59 1.64
N THR A 88 -1.47 7.70 1.04
CA THR A 88 -1.09 6.31 0.79
C THR A 88 -1.19 6.04 -0.70
N ASP A 89 -0.06 5.70 -1.31
CA ASP A 89 0.04 5.29 -2.70
C ASP A 89 0.15 3.77 -2.82
N TYR A 90 -0.59 3.20 -3.77
CA TYR A 90 -0.63 1.76 -4.02
C TYR A 90 0.22 1.44 -5.26
N GLY A 91 1.41 0.89 -5.03
CA GLY A 91 2.22 0.24 -6.07
C GLY A 91 2.87 1.13 -7.13
N ALA A 92 2.90 2.46 -6.97
CA ALA A 92 3.52 3.38 -7.94
C ALA A 92 4.73 4.17 -7.41
N SER A 93 4.89 4.31 -6.09
CA SER A 93 6.07 4.97 -5.52
C SER A 93 7.26 4.02 -5.53
N ASP A 94 8.18 4.26 -6.45
CA ASP A 94 9.55 3.75 -6.41
C ASP A 94 10.26 4.21 -5.13
N ASP A 95 11.32 3.48 -4.74
CA ASP A 95 12.26 3.97 -3.72
C ASP A 95 12.87 5.26 -4.28
N GLY A 96 12.25 6.38 -3.92
CA GLY A 96 12.63 7.70 -4.41
C GLY A 96 14.09 7.99 -4.05
N PRO A 97 14.80 8.81 -4.86
CA PRO A 97 16.20 9.08 -4.63
C PRO A 97 16.47 9.76 -3.28
N GLN A 98 15.45 10.39 -2.69
CA GLN A 98 15.53 11.08 -1.41
C GLN A 98 14.84 10.28 -0.29
N PHE A 99 13.64 9.74 -0.56
CA PHE A 99 12.87 8.99 0.42
C PHE A 99 13.18 7.50 0.32
N HIS A 100 13.94 7.02 1.30
CA HIS A 100 14.09 5.59 1.51
C HIS A 100 12.81 5.03 2.13
N TYR A 101 12.02 4.33 1.34
CA TYR A 101 10.81 3.68 1.78
C TYR A 101 11.14 2.26 2.26
N ARG A 102 11.00 1.98 3.56
CA ARG A 102 11.26 0.65 4.13
C ARG A 102 10.18 0.26 5.13
N ASN A 103 9.88 -1.05 5.21
CA ASN A 103 8.85 -1.59 6.11
C ASN A 103 9.33 -1.77 7.56
N ASP A 104 10.65 -1.83 7.75
CA ASP A 104 11.30 -2.06 9.05
C ASP A 104 11.81 -0.78 9.73
N ILE A 105 11.83 0.35 9.02
CA ILE A 105 12.39 1.62 9.52
C ILE A 105 11.46 2.76 9.15
N VAL A 106 11.00 3.51 10.17
CA VAL A 106 10.28 4.77 9.97
C VAL A 106 11.30 5.86 9.72
N ASN A 107 11.38 6.34 8.48
CA ASN A 107 12.25 7.45 8.14
C ASN A 107 11.50 8.78 8.27
N LYS A 108 12.19 9.76 8.86
CA LYS A 108 11.67 11.11 9.07
C LYS A 108 12.48 12.07 8.23
N TYR A 109 11.79 12.86 7.41
CA TYR A 109 12.42 13.85 6.53
C TYR A 109 11.79 15.21 6.77
N PHE A 110 12.61 16.25 6.81
CA PHE A 110 12.13 17.62 6.73
C PHE A 110 12.08 18.03 5.27
N VAL A 111 10.92 18.54 4.82
CA VAL A 111 10.75 19.05 3.46
C VAL A 111 10.26 20.48 3.50
N SER A 112 10.94 21.36 2.75
CA SER A 112 10.52 22.75 2.58
C SER A 112 9.54 22.85 1.42
N TYR A 113 8.34 23.37 1.71
CA TYR A 113 7.27 23.57 0.74
C TYR A 113 6.56 24.90 0.99
N ASN A 114 6.52 25.78 -0.02
CA ASN A 114 5.88 27.10 0.04
C ASN A 114 6.29 27.96 1.26
N GLY A 115 7.58 27.94 1.62
CA GLY A 115 8.12 28.72 2.75
C GLY A 115 7.76 28.19 4.13
N SER A 116 7.14 27.01 4.20
CA SER A 116 6.91 26.24 5.42
C SER A 116 7.74 24.97 5.39
N LEU A 117 8.11 24.44 6.55
CA LEU A 117 8.75 23.15 6.65
C LEU A 117 7.79 22.12 7.24
N TYR A 118 7.82 20.93 6.64
CA TYR A 118 6.98 19.80 7.01
C TYR A 118 7.85 18.65 7.45
N LEU A 119 7.57 18.09 8.63
CA LEU A 119 8.15 16.83 9.07
C LEU A 119 7.31 15.69 8.51
N LEU A 120 7.85 14.97 7.54
CA LEU A 120 7.21 13.83 6.89
C LEU A 120 7.74 12.53 7.49
N HIS A 121 6.83 11.60 7.74
CA HIS A 121 7.10 10.22 8.09
C HIS A 121 6.75 9.36 6.88
N VAL A 122 7.72 8.59 6.38
CA VAL A 122 7.52 7.73 5.21
C VAL A 122 7.85 6.28 5.53
N VAL A 123 6.97 5.36 5.13
CA VAL A 123 7.07 3.91 5.40
C VAL A 123 6.44 3.12 4.25
N ILE A 124 6.96 1.93 3.94
CA ILE A 124 6.25 0.94 3.11
C ILE A 124 5.55 -0.03 4.03
N GLU A 125 4.25 -0.21 3.89
CA GLU A 125 3.56 -1.34 4.48
C GLU A 125 3.33 -2.42 3.41
N MET A 126 3.84 -3.63 3.65
CA MET A 126 3.55 -4.82 2.84
C MET A 126 2.95 -5.88 3.76
N SER A 127 1.88 -6.55 3.31
CA SER A 127 1.34 -7.74 3.99
C SER A 127 1.72 -9.01 3.23
N PRO A 128 2.92 -9.60 3.48
CA PRO A 128 3.33 -10.83 2.82
C PRO A 128 2.40 -12.01 3.12
N VAL A 129 1.74 -11.99 4.29
CA VAL A 129 0.75 -13.00 4.67
C VAL A 129 -0.48 -12.94 3.75
N SER A 130 -0.95 -11.74 3.40
CA SER A 130 -2.07 -11.54 2.47
C SER A 130 -1.71 -12.05 1.07
N VAL A 131 -0.50 -11.75 0.58
CA VAL A 131 -0.04 -12.23 -0.74
C VAL A 131 0.09 -13.75 -0.77
N ILE A 132 0.77 -14.35 0.20
CA ILE A 132 0.97 -15.82 0.26
C ILE A 132 -0.38 -16.54 0.40
N GLY A 133 -1.26 -16.03 1.27
CA GLY A 133 -2.61 -16.55 1.44
C GLY A 133 -3.45 -16.46 0.16
N GLY A 134 -3.38 -15.31 -0.53
CA GLY A 134 -4.09 -15.08 -1.78
C GLY A 134 -3.60 -15.99 -2.92
N VAL A 135 -2.29 -16.24 -3.02
CA VAL A 135 -1.72 -17.23 -3.96
C VAL A 135 -2.22 -18.63 -3.66
N GLY A 136 -2.17 -19.05 -2.39
CA GLY A 136 -2.65 -20.37 -1.95
C GLY A 136 -4.13 -20.59 -2.29
N ILE A 137 -4.97 -19.61 -1.96
CA ILE A 137 -6.42 -19.64 -2.25
C ILE A 137 -6.67 -19.67 -3.77
N SER A 138 -5.90 -18.90 -4.55
CA SER A 138 -6.00 -18.91 -6.01
C SER A 138 -5.66 -20.29 -6.60
N ILE A 139 -4.61 -20.96 -6.11
CA ILE A 139 -4.24 -22.32 -6.56
C ILE A 139 -5.39 -23.32 -6.32
N VAL A 140 -5.98 -23.29 -5.12
CA VAL A 140 -7.15 -24.14 -4.81
C VAL A 140 -8.32 -23.81 -5.74
N GLY A 141 -8.56 -22.52 -6.00
CA GLY A 141 -9.56 -22.05 -6.95
C GLY A 141 -9.36 -22.56 -8.37
N ILE A 142 -8.11 -22.57 -8.88
CA ILE A 142 -7.75 -23.13 -10.19
C ILE A 142 -8.05 -24.63 -10.22
N VAL A 143 -7.58 -25.40 -9.22
CA VAL A 143 -7.76 -26.86 -9.18
C VAL A 143 -9.25 -27.23 -9.19
N LEU A 144 -10.07 -26.54 -8.39
CA LEU A 144 -11.51 -26.77 -8.33
C LEU A 144 -12.22 -26.36 -9.63
N SER A 145 -11.81 -25.25 -10.26
CA SER A 145 -12.41 -24.79 -11.51
C SER A 145 -12.08 -25.74 -12.66
N VAL A 146 -10.80 -26.11 -12.82
CA VAL A 146 -10.34 -27.03 -13.87
C VAL A 146 -10.92 -28.43 -13.64
N GLY A 147 -10.87 -28.94 -12.41
CA GLY A 147 -11.44 -30.24 -12.07
C GLY A 147 -12.97 -30.29 -12.26
N GLY A 148 -13.67 -29.20 -11.94
CA GLY A 148 -15.11 -29.04 -12.18
C GLY A 148 -15.46 -29.06 -13.66
N VAL A 149 -14.72 -28.32 -14.49
CA VAL A 149 -14.90 -28.31 -15.96
C VAL A 149 -14.62 -29.68 -16.57
N TRP A 150 -13.54 -30.34 -16.16
CA TRP A 150 -13.15 -31.64 -16.70
C TRP A 150 -14.15 -32.75 -16.33
N SER A 151 -14.64 -32.74 -15.09
CA SER A 151 -15.68 -33.67 -14.63
C SER A 151 -17.03 -33.43 -15.30
N TYR A 152 -17.36 -32.17 -15.61
CA TYR A 152 -18.55 -31.84 -16.39
C TYR A 152 -18.45 -32.35 -17.83
N ARG A 153 -17.27 -32.24 -18.44
CA ARG A 153 -17.00 -32.72 -19.81
C ARG A 153 -16.97 -34.24 -19.94
N ALA A 154 -16.57 -34.96 -18.90
CA ALA A 154 -16.50 -36.42 -18.90
C ALA A 154 -17.84 -37.10 -18.53
N GLY A 155 -18.78 -36.36 -17.93
CA GLY A 155 -20.11 -36.85 -17.55
C GLY A 155 -21.24 -36.46 -18.51
N HIS A 156 -20.89 -35.87 -19.65
CA HIS A 156 -21.74 -35.58 -20.80
C HIS A 156 -21.21 -36.32 -22.02
#